data_AF-A0AAX4FS15-F1
#
_entry.id   AF-A0AAX4FS15-F1
#
_cell.length_a   1.000
_cell.length_b   1.000
_cell.length_c   1.000
_cell.angle_alpha   90.00
_cell.angle_beta   90.00
_cell.angle_gamma   90.00
#
_symmetry.space_group_name_H-M   'P 1'
#
loop_
_entity.id
_entity.type
_entity.pdbx_description
1 polymer ?
#
loop_
_entity_poly.entity_id
_entity_poly.type
_entity_poly.pdbx_seq_one_letter_code
_entity_poly.pdbx_strand_id
1 'polypeptide(L)'
;MKIAIASGKGGTGKSTVAANLGFTLALSREVALVDCDVEEPNLHLFFPAPATDVPVTTPIPKIDPDRCTLCGECGKFCRFGALSVLKDRVLVFPELCHSCGGCTLVCPQGAIEEIPRTIGRVACSSPIPRLTLVSGVLNEGEVQAPAVIRAAKALSKAHPLTLYDASPGTACPVIETIEGSDACILVTESTPFGLHDLRLAAEVVERIGIGAGVVINRSDGQDKETLDFCRDRGLPVLMTIPFSREIAAVQNRGGLICRDLPGWEERFLALFDGIGGVVA
;
A
#
# COMPACT_ATOMS: atom_id res chain seq x y z
N MET A 1 -6.38 10.73 -12.04
CA MET A 1 -5.07 10.07 -12.24
C MET A 1 -4.63 9.43 -10.94
N LYS A 2 -4.19 8.18 -10.98
CA LYS A 2 -3.77 7.38 -9.82
C LYS A 2 -2.39 6.80 -10.10
N ILE A 3 -1.44 7.04 -9.21
CA ILE A 3 -0.06 6.60 -9.37
C ILE A 3 0.32 5.79 -8.15
N ALA A 4 0.72 4.53 -8.35
CA ALA A 4 1.25 3.70 -7.29
C ALA A 4 2.77 3.86 -7.18
N ILE A 5 3.31 3.84 -5.98
CA ILE A 5 4.73 3.93 -5.68
C ILE A 5 5.10 2.67 -4.91
N ALA A 6 5.86 1.79 -5.56
CA ALA A 6 6.10 0.43 -5.09
C ALA A 6 7.59 0.06 -5.16
N SER A 7 7.97 -1.06 -4.53
CA SER A 7 9.34 -1.57 -4.51
C SER A 7 9.36 -3.01 -4.03
N GLY A 8 10.29 -3.82 -4.52
CA GLY A 8 10.39 -5.23 -4.14
C GLY A 8 10.82 -5.51 -2.69
N LYS A 9 11.29 -4.50 -1.93
CA LYS A 9 11.63 -4.66 -0.50
C LYS A 9 11.49 -3.39 0.34
N GLY A 10 11.70 -3.54 1.66
CA GLY A 10 11.79 -2.42 2.61
C GLY A 10 13.05 -1.58 2.44
N GLY A 11 12.98 -0.32 2.86
CA GLY A 11 14.15 0.56 2.97
C GLY A 11 14.69 1.17 1.67
N THR A 12 14.03 0.98 0.52
CA THR A 12 14.40 1.56 -0.78
C THR A 12 14.06 3.06 -0.91
N GLY A 13 13.23 3.59 -0.01
CA GLY A 13 12.82 5.00 0.00
C GLY A 13 11.52 5.32 -0.74
N LYS A 14 10.60 4.35 -0.90
CA LYS A 14 9.24 4.57 -1.43
C LYS A 14 8.54 5.76 -0.78
N SER A 15 8.40 5.74 0.54
CA SER A 15 7.70 6.77 1.28
C SER A 15 8.38 8.13 1.19
N THR A 16 9.72 8.17 1.06
CA THR A 16 10.43 9.41 0.73
C THR A 16 9.96 9.95 -0.62
N VAL A 17 9.98 9.11 -1.67
CA VAL A 17 9.57 9.53 -3.02
C VAL A 17 8.10 9.97 -3.00
N ALA A 18 7.22 9.21 -2.34
CA ALA A 18 5.80 9.52 -2.20
C ALA A 18 5.56 10.85 -1.47
N ALA A 19 6.21 11.08 -0.34
CA ALA A 19 6.06 12.31 0.44
C ALA A 19 6.55 13.54 -0.32
N ASN A 20 7.72 13.47 -0.95
CA ASN A 20 8.28 14.61 -1.69
C ASN A 20 7.50 14.90 -2.97
N LEU A 21 7.07 13.86 -3.70
CA LEU A 21 6.22 14.00 -4.87
C LEU A 21 4.85 14.60 -4.49
N GLY A 22 4.22 14.07 -3.44
CA GLY A 22 2.93 14.55 -2.94
C GLY A 22 2.98 16.01 -2.50
N PHE A 23 4.00 16.40 -1.73
CA PHE A 23 4.20 17.80 -1.32
C PHE A 23 4.38 18.72 -2.53
N THR A 24 5.28 18.35 -3.45
CA THR A 24 5.61 19.15 -4.64
C THR A 24 4.37 19.39 -5.49
N LEU A 25 3.53 18.36 -5.70
CA LEU A 25 2.33 18.48 -6.50
C LEU A 25 1.22 19.28 -5.79
N ALA A 26 1.12 19.18 -4.45
CA ALA A 26 0.18 19.98 -3.65
C ALA A 26 0.45 21.50 -3.72
N LEU A 27 1.63 21.92 -4.17
CA LEU A 27 1.92 23.34 -4.43
C LEU A 27 1.11 23.93 -5.59
N SER A 28 0.51 23.10 -6.45
CA SER A 28 -0.30 23.58 -7.58
C SER A 28 -1.57 22.78 -7.85
N ARG A 29 -1.76 21.61 -7.22
CA ARG A 29 -2.85 20.65 -7.53
C ARG A 29 -3.49 20.10 -6.26
N GLU A 30 -4.74 19.68 -6.35
CA GLU A 30 -5.39 18.85 -5.32
C GLU A 30 -4.85 17.43 -5.40
N VAL A 31 -4.28 16.93 -4.31
CA VAL A 31 -3.61 15.63 -4.23
C VAL A 31 -4.12 14.85 -3.02
N ALA A 32 -4.52 13.61 -3.23
CA ALA A 32 -4.60 12.62 -2.17
C ALA A 32 -3.30 11.83 -2.12
N LEU A 33 -2.63 11.83 -0.97
CA LEU A 33 -1.52 10.94 -0.68
C LEU A 33 -2.04 9.85 0.27
N VAL A 34 -1.93 8.60 -0.16
CA VAL A 34 -2.53 7.47 0.55
C VAL A 34 -1.40 6.54 0.99
N ASP A 35 -1.28 6.35 2.30
CA ASP A 35 -0.35 5.40 2.92
C ASP A 35 -1.01 4.02 2.95
N CYS A 36 -0.61 3.17 2.02
CA CYS A 36 -1.09 1.81 1.88
C CYS A 36 -0.16 0.80 2.58
N ASP A 37 0.91 1.24 3.24
CA ASP A 37 1.69 0.40 4.14
C ASP A 37 0.98 0.32 5.50
N VAL A 38 -0.14 -0.40 5.53
CA VAL A 38 -1.07 -0.37 6.68
C VAL A 38 -0.53 -1.06 7.93
N GLU A 39 0.54 -1.83 7.81
CA GLU A 39 1.23 -2.48 8.94
C GLU A 39 2.24 -1.53 9.58
N GLU A 40 2.96 -0.74 8.76
CA GLU A 40 3.99 0.20 9.22
C GLU A 40 3.85 1.60 8.56
N PRO A 41 2.70 2.28 8.71
CA PRO A 41 2.45 3.54 8.01
C PRO A 41 3.37 4.63 8.54
N ASN A 42 3.94 5.43 7.65
CA ASN A 42 5.01 6.38 8.00
C ASN A 42 4.82 7.78 7.39
N LEU A 43 3.88 7.97 6.45
CA LEU A 43 3.72 9.27 5.78
C LEU A 43 3.27 10.37 6.74
N HIS A 44 2.55 10.01 7.79
CA HIS A 44 2.15 10.92 8.87
C HIS A 44 3.35 11.55 9.61
N LEU A 45 4.53 10.93 9.56
CA LEU A 45 5.77 11.48 10.14
C LEU A 45 6.31 12.67 9.33
N PHE A 46 6.13 12.67 8.01
CA PHE A 46 6.46 13.81 7.14
C PHE A 46 5.43 14.93 7.22
N PHE A 47 4.19 14.57 7.57
CA PHE A 47 3.03 15.46 7.54
C PHE A 47 2.21 15.41 8.84
N PRO A 48 2.79 15.85 9.97
CA PRO A 48 2.10 15.83 11.24
C PRO A 48 0.88 16.77 11.20
N ALA A 49 -0.32 16.21 11.38
CA ALA A 49 -1.56 16.95 11.43
C ALA A 49 -2.64 16.19 12.23
N PRO A 50 -3.62 16.88 12.82
CA PRO A 50 -4.80 16.22 13.39
C PRO A 50 -5.51 15.37 12.34
N ALA A 51 -5.87 14.15 12.71
CA ALA A 51 -6.55 13.21 11.83
C ALA A 51 -7.91 12.81 12.40
N THR A 52 -8.84 12.48 11.51
CA THR A 52 -10.10 11.83 11.85
C THR A 52 -10.02 10.36 11.49
N ASP A 53 -10.27 9.50 12.48
CA ASP A 53 -10.23 8.05 12.30
C ASP A 53 -11.60 7.51 11.89
N VAL A 54 -11.58 6.64 10.87
CA VAL A 54 -12.73 5.85 10.44
C VAL A 54 -12.41 4.38 10.65
N PRO A 55 -13.19 3.63 11.46
CA PRO A 55 -12.93 2.20 11.68
C PRO A 55 -13.13 1.40 10.38
N VAL A 56 -12.24 0.44 10.14
CA VAL A 56 -12.38 -0.54 9.07
C VAL A 56 -12.87 -1.84 9.67
N THR A 57 -13.98 -2.34 9.17
CA THR A 57 -14.59 -3.59 9.65
C THR A 57 -14.63 -4.64 8.55
N THR A 58 -14.59 -5.91 8.97
CA THR A 58 -14.85 -7.06 8.10
C THR A 58 -15.91 -7.97 8.74
N PRO A 59 -16.73 -8.66 7.93
CA PRO A 59 -17.72 -9.59 8.47
C PRO A 59 -17.04 -10.86 9.00
N ILE A 60 -17.40 -11.26 10.20
CA ILE A 60 -16.99 -12.55 10.81
C ILE A 60 -18.22 -13.38 11.22
N PRO A 61 -18.11 -14.71 11.25
CA PRO A 61 -19.22 -15.56 11.66
C PRO A 61 -19.48 -15.46 13.16
N LYS A 62 -20.75 -15.27 13.51
CA LYS A 62 -21.32 -15.46 14.84
C LYS A 62 -22.26 -16.66 14.80
N ILE A 63 -22.01 -17.63 15.67
CA ILE A 63 -22.79 -18.86 15.74
C ILE A 63 -23.98 -18.66 16.69
N ASP A 64 -25.17 -18.97 16.22
CA ASP A 64 -26.39 -19.07 17.03
C ASP A 64 -26.45 -20.47 17.68
N PRO A 65 -26.25 -20.60 19.00
CA PRO A 65 -26.22 -21.89 19.67
C PRO A 65 -27.60 -22.57 19.70
N ASP A 66 -28.70 -21.83 19.60
CA ASP A 66 -30.06 -22.38 19.66
C ASP A 66 -30.44 -23.07 18.34
N ARG A 67 -29.81 -22.66 17.24
CA ARG A 67 -30.02 -23.23 15.89
C ARG A 67 -28.92 -24.20 15.47
N CYS A 68 -27.73 -24.11 16.07
CA CYS A 68 -26.59 -24.91 15.65
C CYS A 68 -26.71 -26.36 16.14
N THR A 69 -26.71 -27.31 15.20
CA THR A 69 -26.73 -28.75 15.51
C THR A 69 -25.33 -29.37 15.61
N LEU A 70 -24.26 -28.57 15.60
CA LEU A 70 -22.87 -29.01 15.60
C LEU A 70 -22.50 -29.99 14.45
N CYS A 71 -23.20 -29.92 13.32
CA CYS A 71 -23.00 -30.82 12.17
C CYS A 71 -21.59 -30.75 11.53
N GLY A 72 -20.87 -29.64 11.74
CA GLY A 72 -19.47 -29.49 11.33
C GLY A 72 -19.22 -29.01 9.90
N GLU A 73 -20.25 -28.78 9.08
CA GLU A 73 -20.09 -28.38 7.68
C GLU A 73 -19.28 -27.08 7.52
N CYS A 74 -19.49 -26.11 8.40
CA CYS A 74 -18.74 -24.85 8.40
C CYS A 74 -17.23 -25.05 8.68
N GLY A 75 -16.87 -25.96 9.59
CA GLY A 75 -15.48 -26.30 9.90
C GLY A 75 -14.81 -27.08 8.77
N LYS A 76 -15.52 -28.04 8.15
CA LYS A 76 -15.02 -28.80 6.98
C LYS A 76 -14.75 -27.89 5.78
N PHE A 77 -15.61 -26.90 5.56
CA PHE A 77 -15.46 -25.92 4.50
C PHE A 77 -14.27 -24.97 4.74
N CYS A 78 -14.03 -24.57 6.00
CA CYS A 78 -13.07 -23.54 6.33
C CYS A 78 -11.61 -24.02 6.17
N ARG A 79 -11.03 -23.79 5.00
CA ARG A 79 -9.63 -24.14 4.70
C ARG A 79 -8.60 -23.37 5.52
N PHE A 80 -9.00 -22.27 6.14
CA PHE A 80 -8.15 -21.42 6.98
C PHE A 80 -8.15 -21.83 8.46
N GLY A 81 -9.01 -22.77 8.87
CA GLY A 81 -9.10 -23.20 10.27
C GLY A 81 -9.72 -22.16 11.20
N ALA A 82 -10.44 -21.16 10.68
CA ALA A 82 -11.11 -20.14 11.48
C ALA A 82 -12.30 -20.68 12.30
N LEU A 83 -12.75 -21.92 12.04
CA LEU A 83 -13.89 -22.55 12.69
C LEU A 83 -13.53 -23.96 13.14
N SER A 84 -13.60 -24.22 14.44
CA SER A 84 -13.35 -25.54 15.03
C SER A 84 -14.58 -26.04 15.77
N VAL A 85 -15.11 -27.19 15.36
CA VAL A 85 -16.32 -27.78 15.95
C VAL A 85 -15.92 -28.73 17.08
N LEU A 86 -16.34 -28.40 18.31
CA LEU A 86 -16.17 -29.21 19.50
C LEU A 86 -17.47 -29.99 19.81
N LYS A 87 -17.44 -30.77 20.89
CA LYS A 87 -18.59 -31.58 21.32
C LYS A 87 -19.79 -30.75 21.76
N ASP A 88 -19.56 -29.54 22.27
CA ASP A 88 -20.55 -28.68 22.92
C ASP A 88 -20.74 -27.32 22.23
N ARG A 89 -19.81 -26.92 21.34
CA ARG A 89 -19.83 -25.61 20.70
C ARG A 89 -18.96 -25.55 19.44
N VAL A 90 -19.13 -24.49 18.65
CA VAL A 90 -18.20 -24.12 17.59
C VAL A 90 -17.33 -22.96 18.08
N LEU A 91 -16.02 -23.12 18.03
CA LEU A 91 -15.06 -22.05 18.25
C LEU A 91 -14.82 -21.28 16.96
N VAL A 92 -14.87 -19.95 17.06
CA VAL A 92 -14.49 -19.03 15.98
C VAL A 92 -13.13 -18.43 16.36
N PHE A 93 -12.18 -18.43 15.42
CA PHE A 93 -10.89 -17.73 15.50
C PHE A 93 -10.93 -16.56 14.51
N PRO A 94 -11.38 -15.38 14.93
CA PRO A 94 -11.59 -14.25 14.03
C PRO A 94 -10.32 -13.83 13.26
N GLU A 95 -9.15 -13.98 13.87
CA GLU A 95 -7.84 -13.61 13.30
C GLU A 95 -7.47 -14.47 12.09
N LEU A 96 -7.98 -15.71 12.02
CA LEU A 96 -7.80 -16.61 10.88
C LEU A 96 -8.93 -16.49 9.85
N CYS A 97 -9.95 -15.67 10.12
CA CYS A 97 -11.08 -15.51 9.23
C CYS A 97 -10.73 -14.59 8.05
N HIS A 98 -10.94 -15.09 6.84
CA HIS A 98 -10.76 -14.30 5.60
C HIS A 98 -12.05 -13.62 5.12
N SER A 99 -13.09 -13.57 5.97
CA SER A 99 -14.33 -12.84 5.69
C SER A 99 -15.02 -13.26 4.37
N CYS A 100 -14.90 -14.53 3.98
CA CYS A 100 -15.38 -15.02 2.68
C CYS A 100 -16.87 -15.40 2.66
N GLY A 101 -17.56 -15.38 3.80
CA GLY A 101 -18.98 -15.72 3.95
C GLY A 101 -19.37 -17.18 3.66
N GLY A 102 -18.42 -18.02 3.22
CA GLY A 102 -18.75 -19.39 2.80
C GLY A 102 -19.31 -20.28 3.92
N CYS A 103 -18.91 -20.05 5.18
CA CYS A 103 -19.47 -20.78 6.32
C CYS A 103 -20.97 -20.53 6.51
N THR A 104 -21.43 -19.29 6.30
CA THR A 104 -22.85 -18.91 6.28
C THR A 104 -23.61 -19.66 5.20
N LEU A 105 -23.04 -19.72 3.99
CA LEU A 105 -23.65 -20.36 2.83
C LEU A 105 -23.81 -21.88 2.98
N VAL A 106 -22.82 -22.56 3.60
CA VAL A 106 -22.86 -24.02 3.77
C VAL A 106 -23.63 -24.47 5.01
N CYS A 107 -24.06 -23.56 5.88
CA CYS A 107 -24.75 -23.93 7.12
C CYS A 107 -26.19 -24.38 6.83
N PRO A 108 -26.54 -25.68 6.98
CA PRO A 108 -27.88 -26.17 6.65
C PRO A 108 -28.96 -25.66 7.61
N GLN A 109 -28.56 -25.22 8.81
CA GLN A 109 -29.48 -24.71 9.83
C GLN A 109 -29.66 -23.17 9.74
N GLY A 110 -28.87 -22.51 8.89
CA GLY A 110 -28.76 -21.04 8.86
C GLY A 110 -28.33 -20.45 10.20
N ALA A 111 -27.60 -21.21 11.02
CA ALA A 111 -27.20 -20.86 12.38
C ALA A 111 -25.98 -19.93 12.45
N ILE A 112 -25.56 -19.34 11.32
CA ILE A 112 -24.39 -18.47 11.24
C ILE A 112 -24.86 -17.12 10.71
N GLU A 113 -24.61 -16.08 11.48
CA GLU A 113 -24.81 -14.68 11.11
C GLU A 113 -23.44 -14.02 10.89
N GLU A 114 -23.34 -13.07 9.97
CA GLU A 114 -22.13 -12.26 9.81
C GLU A 114 -22.26 -10.96 10.61
N ILE A 115 -21.33 -10.75 11.54
CA ILE A 115 -21.25 -9.52 12.34
C ILE A 115 -19.99 -8.74 11.99
N PRO A 116 -20.02 -7.39 12.07
CA PRO A 116 -18.83 -6.59 11.80
C PRO A 116 -17.80 -6.75 12.94
N ARG A 117 -16.54 -6.97 12.58
CA ARG A 117 -15.37 -6.89 13.47
C ARG A 117 -14.40 -5.84 12.94
N THR A 118 -13.98 -4.93 13.80
CA THR A 118 -12.96 -3.94 13.47
C THR A 118 -11.59 -4.60 13.33
N ILE A 119 -10.96 -4.43 12.18
CA ILE A 119 -9.62 -4.97 11.87
C ILE A 119 -8.57 -3.86 11.73
N GLY A 120 -8.99 -2.59 11.80
CA GLY A 120 -8.10 -1.46 11.62
C GLY A 120 -8.87 -0.16 11.55
N ARG A 121 -8.20 0.88 11.07
CA ARG A 121 -8.76 2.20 10.84
C ARG A 121 -8.12 2.86 9.62
N VAL A 122 -8.77 3.89 9.11
CA VAL A 122 -8.17 4.84 8.18
C VAL A 122 -8.19 6.22 8.82
N ALA A 123 -7.02 6.82 8.95
CA ALA A 123 -6.84 8.17 9.45
C ALA A 123 -6.82 9.15 8.26
N CYS A 124 -7.67 10.18 8.29
CA CYS A 124 -7.69 11.22 7.27
C CYS A 124 -7.27 12.57 7.86
N SER A 125 -6.32 13.25 7.23
CA SER A 125 -5.88 14.58 7.62
C SER A 125 -5.61 15.50 6.41
N SER A 126 -5.50 16.80 6.66
CA SER A 126 -5.16 17.80 5.64
C SER A 126 -3.98 18.65 6.14
N PRO A 127 -2.75 18.11 6.06
CA PRO A 127 -1.57 18.72 6.70
C PRO A 127 -1.12 20.04 6.08
N ILE A 128 -1.36 20.22 4.78
CA ILE A 128 -1.07 21.46 4.04
C ILE A 128 -2.20 21.72 3.05
N PRO A 129 -2.35 22.96 2.52
CA PRO A 129 -3.33 23.24 1.49
C PRO A 129 -3.20 22.27 0.30
N ARG A 130 -4.33 21.74 -0.15
CA ARG A 130 -4.46 20.85 -1.32
C ARG A 130 -3.81 19.47 -1.19
N LEU A 131 -3.33 19.10 0.00
CA LEU A 131 -2.89 17.73 0.30
C LEU A 131 -3.85 17.10 1.30
N THR A 132 -4.53 16.04 0.86
CA THR A 132 -5.27 15.14 1.76
C THR A 132 -4.40 13.92 2.01
N LEU A 133 -4.06 13.65 3.26
CA LEU A 133 -3.35 12.44 3.67
C LEU A 133 -4.36 11.41 4.18
N VAL A 134 -4.30 10.20 3.63
CA VAL A 134 -5.14 9.06 4.03
C VAL A 134 -4.22 7.93 4.45
N SER A 135 -4.18 7.57 5.72
CA SER A 135 -3.30 6.50 6.22
C SER A 135 -4.11 5.33 6.74
N GLY A 136 -3.96 4.16 6.13
CA GLY A 136 -4.51 2.94 6.69
C GLY A 136 -3.65 2.45 7.86
N VAL A 137 -4.29 1.91 8.89
CA VAL A 137 -3.61 1.30 10.04
C VAL A 137 -4.32 0.00 10.37
N LEU A 138 -3.62 -1.11 10.22
CA LEU A 138 -4.09 -2.45 10.57
C LEU A 138 -3.92 -2.68 12.07
N ASN A 139 -4.87 -3.35 12.71
CA ASN A 139 -4.72 -3.76 14.10
C ASN A 139 -3.67 -4.87 14.21
N GLU A 140 -2.94 -4.89 15.32
CA GLU A 140 -1.96 -5.95 15.61
C GLU A 140 -2.62 -7.34 15.59
N GLY A 141 -1.97 -8.30 14.94
CA GLY A 141 -2.44 -9.69 14.83
C GLY A 141 -3.45 -9.96 13.71
N GLU A 142 -3.88 -8.93 12.97
CA GLU A 142 -4.71 -9.12 11.78
C GLU A 142 -3.87 -9.50 10.55
N VAL A 143 -4.45 -10.28 9.64
CA VAL A 143 -3.81 -10.71 8.38
C VAL A 143 -4.47 -10.11 7.13
N GLN A 144 -5.47 -9.24 7.32
CA GLN A 144 -6.33 -8.72 6.27
C GLN A 144 -5.92 -7.31 5.79
N ALA A 145 -4.62 -7.05 5.63
CA ALA A 145 -4.10 -5.78 5.11
C ALA A 145 -4.83 -5.28 3.83
N PRO A 146 -5.16 -6.12 2.83
CA PRO A 146 -5.88 -5.66 1.64
C PRO A 146 -7.24 -5.00 1.92
N ALA A 147 -7.95 -5.40 3.00
CA ALA A 147 -9.23 -4.79 3.36
C ALA A 147 -9.06 -3.35 3.87
N VAL A 148 -8.01 -3.08 4.66
CA VAL A 148 -7.68 -1.72 5.12
C VAL A 148 -7.18 -0.86 3.96
N ILE A 149 -6.35 -1.42 3.06
CA ILE A 149 -5.89 -0.73 1.85
C ILE A 149 -7.08 -0.35 0.96
N ARG A 150 -8.04 -1.25 0.73
CA ARG A 150 -9.28 -0.92 -0.01
C ARG A 150 -10.04 0.23 0.62
N ALA A 151 -10.19 0.22 1.95
CA ALA A 151 -10.87 1.29 2.66
C ALA A 151 -10.15 2.64 2.47
N ALA A 152 -8.81 2.67 2.59
CA ALA A 152 -8.01 3.87 2.36
C ALA A 152 -8.11 4.37 0.91
N LYS A 153 -8.01 3.47 -0.07
CA LYS A 153 -8.21 3.79 -1.50
C LYS A 153 -9.62 4.33 -1.76
N ALA A 154 -10.65 3.81 -1.08
CA ALA A 154 -12.03 4.27 -1.26
C ALA A 154 -12.21 5.74 -0.83
N LEU A 155 -11.57 6.18 0.25
CA LEU A 155 -11.66 7.56 0.74
C LEU A 155 -10.95 8.58 -0.17
N SER A 156 -10.02 8.13 -1.01
CA SER A 156 -9.32 9.01 -1.98
C SER A 156 -9.98 9.07 -3.36
N LYS A 157 -11.03 8.26 -3.65
CA LYS A 157 -11.61 8.11 -5.01
C LYS A 157 -12.07 9.41 -5.69
N ALA A 158 -12.50 10.39 -4.91
CA ALA A 158 -13.02 11.66 -5.45
C ALA A 158 -11.90 12.65 -5.85
N HIS A 159 -10.64 12.35 -5.53
CA HIS A 159 -9.53 13.27 -5.81
C HIS A 159 -9.09 13.17 -7.28
N PRO A 160 -8.75 14.30 -7.91
CA PRO A 160 -8.32 14.31 -9.31
C PRO A 160 -6.95 13.64 -9.50
N LEU A 161 -6.09 13.70 -8.48
CA LEU A 161 -4.79 13.07 -8.44
C LEU A 161 -4.59 12.33 -7.11
N THR A 162 -4.24 11.05 -7.20
CA THR A 162 -3.97 10.20 -6.03
C THR A 162 -2.62 9.52 -6.17
N LEU A 163 -1.80 9.59 -5.13
CA LEU A 163 -0.55 8.85 -4.98
C LEU A 163 -0.75 7.76 -3.93
N TYR A 164 -0.43 6.51 -4.28
CA TYR A 164 -0.47 5.38 -3.36
C TYR A 164 0.96 4.98 -2.96
N ASP A 165 1.33 5.13 -1.69
CA ASP A 165 2.58 4.61 -1.14
C ASP A 165 2.37 3.15 -0.71
N ALA A 166 2.90 2.20 -1.48
CA ALA A 166 2.69 0.79 -1.23
C ALA A 166 3.58 0.26 -0.09
N SER A 167 3.13 -0.82 0.55
CA SER A 167 3.98 -1.61 1.43
C SER A 167 5.21 -2.19 0.68
N PRO A 168 6.26 -2.60 1.36
CA PRO A 168 7.37 -3.31 0.72
C PRO A 168 6.94 -4.69 0.17
N GLY A 169 7.64 -5.16 -0.86
CA GLY A 169 7.51 -6.54 -1.35
C GLY A 169 6.72 -6.66 -2.65
N THR A 170 6.16 -7.85 -2.85
CA THR A 170 5.42 -8.25 -4.06
C THR A 170 4.16 -9.07 -3.73
N ALA A 171 3.71 -9.00 -2.48
CA ALA A 171 2.58 -9.78 -1.95
C ALA A 171 1.22 -9.06 -2.14
N CYS A 172 0.15 -9.66 -1.62
CA CYS A 172 -1.23 -9.16 -1.74
C CYS A 172 -1.42 -7.68 -1.37
N PRO A 173 -0.79 -7.12 -0.31
CA PRO A 173 -0.90 -5.68 -0.01
C PRO A 173 -0.39 -4.78 -1.14
N VAL A 174 0.70 -5.18 -1.80
CA VAL A 174 1.28 -4.46 -2.94
C VAL A 174 0.38 -4.56 -4.16
N ILE A 175 -0.13 -5.76 -4.45
CA ILE A 175 -1.08 -5.98 -5.56
C ILE A 175 -2.34 -5.12 -5.35
N GLU A 176 -2.93 -5.16 -4.16
CA GLU A 176 -4.10 -4.36 -3.79
C GLU A 176 -3.83 -2.86 -3.95
N THR A 177 -2.63 -2.41 -3.59
CA THR A 177 -2.25 -1.00 -3.75
C THR A 177 -2.20 -0.59 -5.22
N ILE A 178 -1.51 -1.39 -6.04
CA ILE A 178 -1.23 -1.10 -7.45
C ILE A 178 -2.48 -1.22 -8.32
N GLU A 179 -3.37 -2.18 -8.04
CA GLU A 179 -4.55 -2.47 -8.85
C GLU A 179 -5.43 -1.23 -9.09
N GLY A 180 -5.75 -0.97 -10.36
CA GLY A 180 -6.56 0.18 -10.76
C GLY A 180 -5.83 1.53 -10.74
N SER A 181 -4.50 1.53 -10.67
CA SER A 181 -3.65 2.71 -10.92
C SER A 181 -3.39 2.89 -12.42
N ASP A 182 -3.19 4.14 -12.85
CA ASP A 182 -2.90 4.48 -14.25
C ASP A 182 -1.41 4.29 -14.59
N ALA A 183 -0.52 4.37 -13.59
CA ALA A 183 0.91 4.13 -13.71
C ALA A 183 1.53 3.70 -12.38
N CYS A 184 2.73 3.12 -12.44
CA CYS A 184 3.51 2.74 -11.27
C CYS A 184 4.93 3.34 -11.30
N ILE A 185 5.40 3.84 -10.17
CA ILE A 185 6.79 4.21 -9.93
C ILE A 185 7.43 3.11 -9.10
N LEU A 186 8.42 2.43 -9.66
CA LEU A 186 9.22 1.41 -8.99
C LEU A 186 10.47 2.06 -8.38
N VAL A 187 10.55 2.07 -7.05
CA VAL A 187 11.70 2.62 -6.32
C VAL A 187 12.68 1.49 -5.99
N THR A 188 13.92 1.64 -6.45
CA THR A 188 15.02 0.71 -6.15
C THR A 188 16.22 1.44 -5.56
N GLU A 189 17.26 0.71 -5.21
CA GLU A 189 18.57 1.25 -4.82
C GLU A 189 19.70 0.66 -5.66
N SER A 190 20.85 1.35 -5.67
CA SER A 190 22.04 0.98 -6.44
C SER A 190 22.83 -0.16 -5.80
N THR A 191 22.18 -1.31 -5.65
CA THR A 191 22.79 -2.54 -5.16
C THR A 191 22.33 -3.75 -5.98
N PRO A 192 23.12 -4.85 -6.03
CA PRO A 192 22.68 -6.08 -6.70
C PRO A 192 21.36 -6.64 -6.14
N PHE A 193 21.11 -6.45 -4.84
CA PHE A 193 19.85 -6.82 -4.19
C PHE A 193 18.72 -5.91 -4.67
N GLY A 194 18.94 -4.60 -4.73
CA GLY A 194 17.98 -3.66 -5.30
C GLY A 194 17.56 -4.02 -6.73
N LEU A 195 18.51 -4.47 -7.56
CA LEU A 195 18.19 -4.97 -8.91
C LEU A 195 17.36 -6.27 -8.87
N HIS A 196 17.69 -7.21 -7.99
CA HIS A 196 16.89 -8.43 -7.83
C HIS A 196 15.45 -8.11 -7.42
N ASP A 197 15.28 -7.23 -6.43
CA ASP A 197 13.97 -6.81 -5.93
C ASP A 197 13.18 -6.02 -6.98
N LEU A 198 13.86 -5.17 -7.76
CA LEU A 198 13.28 -4.45 -8.89
C LEU A 198 12.74 -5.43 -9.95
N ARG A 199 13.46 -6.52 -10.26
CA ARG A 199 12.99 -7.55 -11.20
C ARG A 199 11.66 -8.15 -10.75
N LEU A 200 11.57 -8.54 -9.48
CA LEU A 200 10.34 -9.11 -8.92
C LEU A 200 9.18 -8.11 -8.94
N ALA A 201 9.44 -6.86 -8.57
CA ALA A 201 8.42 -5.81 -8.58
C ALA A 201 7.94 -5.48 -10.00
N ALA A 202 8.86 -5.41 -10.97
CA ALA A 202 8.54 -5.20 -12.37
C ALA A 202 7.68 -6.33 -12.94
N GLU A 203 7.98 -7.59 -12.61
CA GLU A 203 7.17 -8.74 -13.03
C GLU A 203 5.74 -8.71 -12.46
N VAL A 204 5.57 -8.26 -11.22
CA VAL A 204 4.23 -8.07 -10.64
C VAL A 204 3.46 -6.98 -11.37
N VAL A 205 4.07 -5.82 -11.59
CA VAL A 205 3.43 -4.69 -12.28
C VAL A 205 3.08 -5.05 -13.73
N GLU A 206 3.98 -5.75 -14.43
CA GLU A 206 3.75 -6.26 -15.78
C GLU A 206 2.55 -7.22 -15.84
N ARG A 207 2.44 -8.15 -14.87
CA ARG A 207 1.30 -9.08 -14.79
C ARG A 207 -0.03 -8.39 -14.48
N ILE A 208 -0.01 -7.28 -13.75
CA ILE A 208 -1.20 -6.46 -13.49
C ILE A 208 -1.58 -5.65 -14.74
N GLY A 209 -0.63 -5.44 -15.68
CA GLY A 209 -0.87 -4.72 -16.93
C GLY A 209 -0.81 -3.21 -16.78
N ILE A 210 0.00 -2.70 -15.86
CA ILE A 210 0.19 -1.26 -15.63
C ILE A 210 1.57 -0.85 -16.12
N GLY A 211 1.67 0.28 -16.81
CA GLY A 211 2.97 0.83 -17.20
C GLY A 211 3.77 1.30 -15.99
N ALA A 212 5.09 1.07 -16.02
CA ALA A 212 5.98 1.42 -14.90
C ALA A 212 7.22 2.20 -15.31
N GLY A 213 7.64 3.12 -14.46
CA GLY A 213 8.93 3.83 -14.55
C GLY A 213 9.73 3.64 -13.27
N VAL A 214 11.05 3.83 -13.34
CA VAL A 214 11.97 3.49 -12.24
C VAL A 214 12.58 4.75 -11.61
N VAL A 215 12.61 4.78 -10.29
CA VAL A 215 13.44 5.72 -9.52
C VAL A 215 14.58 4.94 -8.87
N ILE A 216 15.81 5.32 -9.21
CA ILE A 216 17.01 4.75 -8.58
C ILE A 216 17.38 5.65 -7.40
N ASN A 217 17.10 5.20 -6.19
CA ASN A 217 17.42 5.93 -4.97
C ASN A 217 18.79 5.52 -4.40
N ARG A 218 19.40 6.39 -3.59
CA ARG A 218 20.70 6.15 -2.95
C ARG A 218 21.79 5.72 -3.93
N SER A 219 21.83 6.34 -5.11
CA SER A 219 22.79 5.99 -6.15
C SER A 219 24.22 6.35 -5.81
N ASP A 220 25.11 5.38 -5.93
CA ASP A 220 26.55 5.54 -5.81
C ASP A 220 27.22 5.87 -7.17
N GLY A 221 26.42 6.01 -8.23
CA GLY A 221 26.87 6.25 -9.60
C GLY A 221 27.24 5.00 -10.40
N GLN A 222 27.14 3.80 -9.81
CA GLN A 222 27.49 2.52 -10.46
C GLN A 222 26.26 1.72 -10.91
N ASP A 223 25.31 2.40 -11.55
CA ASP A 223 23.98 1.84 -11.87
C ASP A 223 23.90 1.00 -13.14
N LYS A 224 25.04 0.66 -13.76
CA LYS A 224 25.06 0.08 -15.12
C LYS A 224 24.12 -1.12 -15.28
N GLU A 225 24.18 -2.08 -14.36
CA GLU A 225 23.34 -3.29 -14.43
C GLU A 225 21.85 -2.98 -14.30
N THR A 226 21.49 -2.02 -13.44
CA THR A 226 20.11 -1.56 -13.26
C THR A 226 19.62 -0.81 -14.51
N LEU A 227 20.44 0.06 -15.08
CA LEU A 227 20.13 0.79 -16.31
C LEU A 227 19.97 -0.17 -17.50
N ASP A 228 20.85 -1.16 -17.62
CA ASP A 228 20.78 -2.20 -18.66
C ASP A 228 19.49 -3.00 -18.53
N PHE A 229 19.14 -3.46 -17.32
CA PHE A 229 17.87 -4.13 -17.07
C PHE A 229 16.65 -3.27 -17.42
N CYS A 230 16.66 -1.99 -17.02
CA CYS A 230 15.56 -1.06 -17.30
C CYS A 230 15.37 -0.88 -18.82
N ARG A 231 16.45 -0.68 -19.57
CA ARG A 231 16.41 -0.59 -21.03
C ARG A 231 15.87 -1.86 -21.68
N ASP A 232 16.35 -3.02 -21.25
CA ASP A 232 15.98 -4.31 -21.84
C ASP A 232 14.51 -4.66 -21.58
N ARG A 233 13.93 -4.18 -20.47
CA ARG A 233 12.50 -4.32 -20.13
C ARG A 233 11.62 -3.17 -20.61
N GLY A 234 12.18 -2.14 -21.25
CA GLY A 234 11.43 -0.96 -21.67
C GLY A 234 10.91 -0.10 -20.51
N LEU A 235 11.57 -0.16 -19.35
CA LEU A 235 11.24 0.63 -18.16
C LEU A 235 12.04 1.95 -18.18
N PRO A 236 11.42 3.13 -18.37
CA PRO A 236 12.13 4.38 -18.32
C PRO A 236 12.61 4.68 -16.89
N VAL A 237 13.86 5.10 -16.76
CA VAL A 237 14.39 5.64 -15.50
C VAL A 237 13.98 7.10 -15.40
N LEU A 238 13.05 7.40 -14.50
CA LEU A 238 12.42 8.71 -14.35
C LEU A 238 13.26 9.67 -13.52
N MET A 239 14.01 9.15 -12.55
CA MET A 239 14.84 9.96 -11.66
C MET A 239 15.91 9.10 -10.99
N THR A 240 17.08 9.71 -10.75
CA THR A 240 18.13 9.15 -9.90
C THR A 240 18.39 10.07 -8.72
N ILE A 241 18.27 9.54 -7.50
CA ILE A 241 18.60 10.25 -6.26
C ILE A 241 19.97 9.75 -5.78
N PRO A 242 20.99 10.61 -5.64
CA PRO A 242 22.33 10.19 -5.25
C PRO A 242 22.40 9.78 -3.77
N PHE A 243 23.37 8.94 -3.43
CA PHE A 243 23.75 8.69 -2.05
C PHE A 243 24.38 9.94 -1.44
N SER A 244 23.61 10.64 -0.61
CA SER A 244 24.01 11.91 -0.01
C SER A 244 23.70 11.95 1.48
N ARG A 245 24.70 12.35 2.28
CA ARG A 245 24.53 12.59 3.72
C ARG A 245 23.56 13.74 4.00
N GLU A 246 23.52 14.74 3.13
CA GLU A 246 22.62 15.88 3.26
C GLU A 246 21.15 15.46 3.08
N ILE A 247 20.88 14.67 2.04
CA ILE A 247 19.56 14.07 1.78
C ILE A 247 19.14 13.20 2.97
N ALA A 248 20.04 12.34 3.46
CA ALA A 248 19.77 11.50 4.62
C ALA A 248 19.49 12.31 5.89
N ALA A 249 20.21 13.42 6.12
CA ALA A 249 19.99 14.30 7.26
C ALA A 249 18.61 14.97 7.23
N VAL A 250 18.15 15.42 6.06
CA VAL A 250 16.80 15.99 5.89
C VAL A 250 15.73 14.95 6.20
N GLN A 251 15.86 13.73 5.67
CA GLN A 251 14.90 12.65 5.93
C GLN A 251 14.83 12.24 7.40
N ASN A 252 16.00 12.06 8.05
CA ASN A 252 16.08 11.57 9.43
C ASN A 252 15.49 12.54 10.47
N ARG A 253 15.29 13.82 10.12
CA ARG A 253 14.60 14.81 10.96
C ARG A 253 13.13 15.03 10.58
N GLY A 254 12.55 14.18 9.72
CA GLY A 254 11.18 14.32 9.21
C GLY A 254 11.01 15.43 8.17
N GLY A 255 12.09 15.89 7.55
CA GLY A 255 12.07 16.92 6.52
C GLY A 255 11.76 16.37 5.13
N LEU A 256 11.42 17.29 4.21
CA LEU A 256 11.19 16.99 2.80
C LEU A 256 12.35 17.56 1.98
N ILE A 257 12.97 16.72 1.15
CA ILE A 257 14.08 17.07 0.28
C ILE A 257 13.68 18.16 -0.72
N CYS A 258 12.50 18.06 -1.32
CA CYS A 258 11.98 19.05 -2.26
C CYS A 258 11.79 20.44 -1.65
N ARG A 259 11.57 20.51 -0.33
CA ARG A 259 11.38 21.77 0.41
C ARG A 259 12.69 22.33 0.95
N ASP A 260 13.53 21.44 1.49
CA ASP A 260 14.70 21.84 2.27
C ASP A 260 15.97 21.97 1.41
N LEU A 261 16.04 21.36 0.21
CA LEU A 261 17.20 21.40 -0.68
C LEU A 261 16.88 22.07 -2.03
N PRO A 262 17.72 23.01 -2.52
CA PRO A 262 17.51 23.70 -3.78
C PRO A 262 17.47 22.75 -4.99
N GLY A 263 16.61 23.04 -5.96
CA GLY A 263 16.53 22.30 -7.23
C GLY A 263 15.76 20.97 -7.16
N TRP A 264 15.34 20.54 -5.97
CA TRP A 264 14.64 19.26 -5.80
C TRP A 264 13.15 19.34 -6.09
N GLU A 265 12.51 20.48 -5.84
CA GLU A 265 11.12 20.72 -6.26
C GLU A 265 10.97 20.50 -7.77
N GLU A 266 11.84 21.10 -8.59
CA GLU A 266 11.83 20.97 -10.05
C GLU A 266 12.09 19.53 -10.50
N ARG A 267 12.94 18.79 -9.78
CA ARG A 267 13.19 17.36 -10.06
C ARG A 267 11.98 16.48 -9.77
N PHE A 268 11.25 16.74 -8.68
CA PHE A 268 10.02 15.99 -8.39
C PHE A 268 8.86 16.37 -9.32
N LEU A 269 8.82 17.62 -9.82
CA LEU A 269 7.93 18.00 -10.92
C LEU A 269 8.28 17.24 -12.20
N ALA A 270 9.56 17.21 -12.58
CA ALA A 270 10.01 16.47 -13.76
C ALA A 270 9.77 14.95 -13.65
N LEU A 271 9.89 14.38 -12.44
CA LEU A 271 9.49 13.00 -12.15
C LEU A 271 8.01 12.79 -12.51
N PHE A 272 7.12 13.68 -12.07
CA PHE A 272 5.70 13.59 -12.38
C PHE A 272 5.41 13.71 -13.88
N ASP A 273 6.03 14.67 -14.55
CA ASP A 273 5.84 14.87 -16.00
C ASP A 273 6.32 13.66 -16.81
N GLY A 274 7.40 13.00 -16.38
CA GLY A 274 7.91 11.78 -16.99
C GLY A 274 6.95 10.58 -16.92
N ILE A 275 6.03 10.56 -15.95
CA ILE A 275 5.01 9.51 -15.82
C ILE A 275 4.05 9.53 -17.01
N GLY A 276 3.85 10.68 -17.67
CA GLY A 276 2.99 10.77 -18.85
C GLY A 276 3.42 9.83 -19.99
N GLY A 277 4.70 9.49 -20.09
CA GLY A 277 5.22 8.50 -21.06
C GLY A 277 5.05 7.04 -20.64
N VAL A 278 4.51 6.79 -19.45
CA VAL A 278 4.37 5.49 -18.80
C VAL A 278 2.90 5.10 -18.60
N VAL A 279 1.97 6.06 -18.65
CA VAL A 279 0.54 5.78 -18.57
C VAL A 279 0.14 4.86 -19.73
N ALA A 280 -0.53 3.75 -19.38
CA ALA A 280 -1.00 2.74 -20.32
C ALA A 280 -2.16 3.24 -21.21
#